data_AF-A0A0Q5KE66-F1
#
_entry.id   AF-A0A0Q5KE66-F1
#
_cell.length_a   1.000
_cell.length_b   1.000
_cell.length_c   1.000
_cell.angle_alpha   90.00
_cell.angle_beta   90.00
_cell.angle_gamma   90.00
#
_symmetry.space_group_name_H-M   'P 1'
#
loop_
_entity.id
_entity.type
_entity.pdbx_description
1 polymer ?
#
loop_
_entity_poly.entity_id
_entity_poly.type
_entity_poly.pdbx_seq_one_letter_code
_entity_poly.pdbx_strand_id
1 'polypeptide(L)'
;MRSFLDRLFGRPSTPRPFAPFQIEQLLPGEDRPSAVLTFHPTTGYAVHLTRWPQRAKRSTGEPLPRHTGLAADAAFVVFAELGATPVAITAARLGRTAQILTVLPPQFQLGTCTGIVTLTPDHYPNAGAFLQDVARLKQQCPPGFRFLLLGKSGEHTVPWERAFEHLYWGPAIIQALPLLNRRAQGN
;
A
#
# COMPACT_ATOMS: atom_id res chain seq x y z
N MET A 1 19.60 -38.51 -31.62
CA MET A 1 18.46 -37.78 -32.21
C MET A 1 17.88 -36.84 -31.17
N ARG A 2 17.84 -35.52 -31.40
CA ARG A 2 17.22 -34.54 -30.48
C ARG A 2 15.71 -34.50 -30.71
N SER A 3 14.93 -34.59 -29.63
CA SER A 3 13.47 -34.53 -29.66
C SER A 3 12.98 -33.23 -30.32
N PHE A 4 11.95 -33.34 -31.15
CA PHE A 4 11.29 -32.20 -31.82
C PHE A 4 10.75 -31.17 -30.81
N LEU A 5 10.41 -31.63 -29.59
CA LEU A 5 9.90 -30.78 -28.50
C LEU A 5 11.00 -29.88 -27.89
N ASP A 6 12.26 -30.31 -27.86
CA ASP A 6 13.38 -29.49 -27.33
C ASP A 6 13.67 -28.26 -28.21
N ARG A 7 13.30 -28.31 -29.50
CA ARG A 7 13.49 -27.20 -30.45
C ARG A 7 12.36 -26.18 -30.42
N LEU A 8 11.14 -26.59 -30.04
CA LEU A 8 9.97 -25.72 -30.03
C LEU A 8 9.83 -24.93 -28.73
N PHE A 9 10.22 -25.51 -27.60
CA PHE A 9 9.98 -24.90 -26.29
C PHE A 9 11.23 -24.32 -25.62
N GLY A 10 12.40 -24.48 -26.25
CA GLY A 10 13.68 -24.26 -25.58
C GLY A 10 13.83 -25.17 -24.37
N ARG A 11 15.06 -25.36 -23.89
CA ARG A 11 15.19 -25.85 -22.51
C ARG A 11 14.51 -24.83 -21.59
N PRO A 12 13.76 -25.25 -20.55
CA PRO A 12 13.42 -24.32 -19.48
C PRO A 12 14.73 -23.66 -19.06
N SER A 13 14.81 -22.34 -19.21
CA SER A 13 15.93 -21.57 -18.71
C SER A 13 16.10 -21.99 -17.27
N THR A 14 17.28 -22.56 -16.94
CA THR A 14 17.70 -22.77 -15.55
C THR A 14 17.23 -21.56 -14.75
N PRO A 15 16.45 -21.74 -13.67
CA PRO A 15 15.91 -20.62 -12.93
C PRO A 15 17.09 -19.74 -12.57
N ARG A 16 17.15 -18.53 -13.13
CA ARG A 16 18.23 -17.61 -12.80
C ARG A 16 18.21 -17.49 -11.28
N PRO A 17 19.32 -17.75 -10.57
CA PRO A 17 19.37 -17.43 -9.16
C PRO A 17 19.00 -15.96 -9.05
N PHE A 18 17.99 -15.64 -8.24
CA PHE A 18 17.60 -14.26 -8.02
C PHE A 18 18.83 -13.46 -7.60
N ALA A 19 19.00 -12.26 -8.16
CA ALA A 19 19.94 -11.32 -7.57
C ALA A 19 19.51 -11.05 -6.11
N PRO A 20 20.44 -10.70 -5.20
CA PRO A 20 20.06 -10.28 -3.87
C PRO A 20 19.00 -9.17 -3.93
N PHE A 21 17.96 -9.28 -3.11
CA PHE A 21 16.89 -8.30 -3.06
C PHE A 21 16.38 -8.09 -1.64
N GLN A 22 15.70 -6.96 -1.44
CA GLN A 22 15.10 -6.59 -0.17
C GLN A 22 13.72 -5.99 -0.38
N ILE A 23 12.76 -6.44 0.43
CA ILE A 23 11.44 -5.83 0.50
C ILE A 23 11.24 -5.33 1.91
N GLU A 24 10.90 -4.06 2.03
CA GLU A 24 10.49 -3.44 3.28
C GLU A 24 9.04 -3.01 3.14
N GLN A 25 8.19 -3.43 4.09
CA GLN A 25 6.83 -2.94 4.21
C GLN A 25 6.65 -2.22 5.55
N LEU A 26 6.41 -0.90 5.52
CA LEU A 26 6.09 -0.11 6.70
C LEU A 26 4.72 -0.52 7.23
N LEU A 27 4.61 -1.07 8.43
CA LEU A 27 3.37 -1.52 9.06
C LEU A 27 2.62 -0.39 9.77
N PRO A 28 1.30 -0.54 10.01
CA PRO A 28 0.54 0.35 10.87
C PRO A 28 1.04 0.29 12.32
N GLY A 29 0.97 1.40 13.05
CA GLY A 29 1.24 1.45 14.50
C GLY A 29 2.13 2.61 14.93
N GLU A 30 2.19 2.84 16.23
CA GLU A 30 3.16 3.75 16.86
C GLU A 30 4.59 3.25 16.58
N ASP A 31 5.58 4.15 16.51
CA ASP A 31 7.00 3.84 16.23
C ASP A 31 7.32 3.19 14.87
N ARG A 32 6.41 3.32 13.89
CA ARG A 32 6.69 3.03 12.46
C ARG A 32 7.40 1.67 12.25
N PRO A 33 6.83 0.55 12.71
CA PRO A 33 7.47 -0.75 12.49
C PRO A 33 7.48 -1.09 11.00
N SER A 34 8.53 -1.75 10.48
CA SER A 34 8.49 -2.31 9.13
C SER A 34 8.74 -3.82 9.16
N ALA A 35 7.99 -4.59 8.39
CA ALA A 35 8.36 -5.96 8.06
C ALA A 35 9.39 -5.94 6.92
N VAL A 36 10.50 -6.65 7.07
CA VAL A 36 11.56 -6.72 6.08
C VAL A 36 11.83 -8.16 5.70
N LEU A 37 11.80 -8.45 4.40
CA LEU A 37 12.25 -9.71 3.81
C LEU A 37 13.46 -9.44 2.92
N THR A 38 14.54 -10.19 3.13
CA THR A 38 15.71 -10.16 2.26
C THR A 38 15.99 -11.55 1.70
N PHE A 39 16.60 -11.59 0.53
CA PHE A 39 17.14 -12.80 -0.05
C PHE A 39 18.60 -12.55 -0.43
N HIS A 40 19.46 -13.49 -0.08
CA HIS A 40 20.82 -13.56 -0.60
C HIS A 40 21.12 -14.98 -1.07
N PRO A 41 21.76 -15.19 -2.24
CA PRO A 41 21.99 -16.52 -2.81
C PRO A 41 22.74 -17.49 -1.88
N THR A 42 23.63 -16.98 -1.03
CA THR A 42 24.45 -17.81 -0.12
C THR A 42 23.83 -18.04 1.25
N THR A 43 22.91 -17.18 1.70
CA THR A 43 22.33 -17.25 3.05
C THR A 43 20.83 -17.56 3.04
N GLY A 44 20.21 -17.65 1.86
CA GLY A 44 18.78 -17.86 1.72
C GLY A 44 17.96 -16.63 2.10
N TYR A 45 16.72 -16.87 2.53
CA TYR A 45 15.82 -15.80 2.95
C TYR A 45 16.02 -15.43 4.42
N ALA A 46 15.87 -14.15 4.71
CA ALA A 46 15.75 -13.66 6.08
C ALA A 46 14.54 -12.74 6.21
N VAL A 47 13.85 -12.84 7.34
CA VAL A 47 12.65 -12.04 7.65
C VAL A 47 12.79 -11.46 9.05
N HIS A 48 12.52 -10.18 9.22
CA HIS A 48 12.58 -9.49 10.51
C HIS A 48 11.65 -8.28 10.55
N LEU A 49 11.35 -7.81 11.77
CA LEU A 49 10.73 -6.50 11.99
C LEU A 49 11.81 -5.46 12.32
N THR A 50 11.65 -4.25 11.79
CA THR A 50 12.36 -3.06 12.24
C THR A 50 11.41 -2.18 13.06
N ARG A 51 11.96 -1.34 13.94
CA ARG A 51 11.24 -0.26 14.63
C ARG A 51 11.98 1.05 14.38
N TRP A 52 11.22 2.11 14.13
CA TRP A 52 11.73 3.46 13.91
C TRP A 52 11.24 4.38 15.04
N PRO A 53 11.91 4.38 16.21
CA PRO A 53 11.52 5.27 17.31
C PRO A 53 11.63 6.74 16.87
N GLN A 54 10.54 7.51 17.06
CA GLN A 54 10.40 8.91 16.58
C GLN A 54 11.54 9.86 17.03
N ARG A 55 12.32 9.49 18.06
CA ARG A 55 13.37 10.34 18.66
C ARG A 55 14.81 9.94 18.32
N ALA A 56 15.04 8.84 17.60
CA ALA A 56 16.40 8.38 17.34
C ALA A 56 16.96 8.92 16.02
N LYS A 57 18.09 9.63 16.07
CA LYS A 57 18.90 10.03 14.88
C LYS A 57 19.65 8.85 14.23
N ARG A 58 19.51 7.63 14.77
CA ARG A 58 20.09 6.39 14.21
C ARG A 58 19.09 5.25 14.32
N SER A 59 18.98 4.50 13.23
CA SER A 59 18.24 3.25 13.11
C SER A 59 18.93 2.14 13.90
N THR A 60 18.73 2.09 15.21
CA THR A 60 19.10 0.91 16.01
C THR A 60 17.82 0.20 16.42
N GLY A 61 17.32 -0.65 15.52
CA GLY A 61 16.22 -1.56 15.83
C GLY A 61 16.72 -2.68 16.73
N GLU A 62 16.18 -2.75 17.95
CA GLU A 62 16.31 -3.91 18.85
C GLU A 62 15.58 -5.15 18.29
N PRO A 63 15.94 -6.37 18.73
CA PRO A 63 15.63 -7.59 18.00
C PRO A 63 14.18 -8.05 18.23
N LEU A 64 13.36 -7.92 17.19
CA LEU A 64 12.16 -8.74 16.98
C LEU A 64 12.53 -9.94 16.10
N PRO A 65 11.81 -11.08 16.16
CA PRO A 65 12.32 -12.38 15.72
C PRO A 65 12.88 -12.30 14.30
N ARG A 66 14.21 -12.51 14.23
CA ARG A 66 14.96 -12.56 12.98
C ARG A 66 15.03 -14.02 12.56
N HIS A 67 14.21 -14.38 11.59
CA HIS A 67 14.28 -15.70 10.97
C HIS A 67 15.29 -15.63 9.83
N THR A 68 16.29 -16.52 9.80
CA THR A 68 17.33 -16.56 8.77
C THR A 68 17.47 -17.98 8.20
N GLY A 69 18.04 -18.11 7.00
CA GLY A 69 18.23 -19.41 6.37
C GLY A 69 16.93 -20.09 5.94
N LEU A 70 15.85 -19.32 5.80
CA LEU A 70 14.54 -19.87 5.45
C LEU A 70 14.49 -20.28 3.97
N ALA A 71 13.74 -21.35 3.70
CA ALA A 71 13.23 -21.64 2.36
C ALA A 71 12.19 -20.59 1.95
N ALA A 72 11.98 -20.41 0.64
CA ALA A 72 11.10 -19.37 0.10
C ALA A 72 9.68 -19.42 0.69
N ASP A 73 9.05 -20.59 0.72
CA ASP A 73 7.67 -20.73 1.23
C ASP A 73 7.56 -20.37 2.71
N ALA A 74 8.52 -20.83 3.54
CA ALA A 74 8.58 -20.49 4.95
C ALA A 74 8.81 -18.98 5.15
N ALA A 75 9.67 -18.36 4.35
CA ALA A 75 9.92 -16.93 4.41
C ALA A 75 8.68 -16.11 4.05
N PHE A 76 7.91 -16.53 3.05
CA PHE A 76 6.68 -15.83 2.67
C PHE A 76 5.58 -15.96 3.73
N VAL A 77 5.47 -17.13 4.37
CA VAL A 77 4.54 -17.32 5.50
C VAL A 77 4.92 -16.40 6.66
N VAL A 78 6.18 -16.44 7.11
CA VAL A 78 6.65 -15.57 8.21
C VAL A 78 6.46 -14.09 7.86
N PHE A 79 6.77 -13.69 6.61
CA PHE A 79 6.60 -12.30 6.19
C PHE A 79 5.14 -11.85 6.23
N ALA A 80 4.20 -12.72 5.83
CA ALA A 80 2.77 -12.47 5.94
C ALA A 80 2.28 -12.45 7.40
N GLU A 81 2.79 -13.33 8.27
CA GLU A 81 2.50 -13.33 9.71
C GLU A 81 2.95 -12.04 10.40
N LEU A 82 4.03 -11.42 9.91
CA LEU A 82 4.47 -10.08 10.35
C LEU A 82 3.66 -8.93 9.74
N GLY A 83 2.59 -9.21 8.99
CA GLY A 83 1.68 -8.21 8.43
C GLY A 83 2.00 -7.76 7.01
N ALA A 84 2.89 -8.44 6.28
CA ALA A 84 3.14 -8.14 4.87
C ALA A 84 1.88 -8.35 4.02
N THR A 85 1.59 -7.38 3.14
CA THR A 85 0.44 -7.42 2.23
C THR A 85 0.69 -8.37 1.05
N PRO A 86 -0.35 -8.80 0.32
CA PRO A 86 -0.19 -9.57 -0.92
C PRO A 86 0.71 -8.90 -1.97
N VAL A 87 0.77 -7.56 -1.99
CA VAL A 87 1.68 -6.80 -2.86
C VAL A 87 3.14 -7.05 -2.50
N ALA A 88 3.47 -7.03 -1.21
CA ALA A 88 4.81 -7.33 -0.72
C ALA A 88 5.22 -8.78 -0.99
N ILE A 89 4.30 -9.73 -0.82
CA ILE A 89 4.53 -11.14 -1.14
C ILE A 89 4.77 -11.33 -2.65
N THR A 90 4.02 -10.61 -3.49
CA THR A 90 4.20 -10.67 -4.95
C THR A 90 5.56 -10.13 -5.37
N ALA A 91 6.00 -8.99 -4.82
CA ALA A 91 7.34 -8.46 -5.06
C ALA A 91 8.43 -9.47 -4.67
N ALA A 92 8.23 -10.21 -3.57
CA ALA A 92 9.18 -11.22 -3.08
C ALA A 92 9.28 -12.42 -4.03
N ARG A 93 8.14 -12.91 -4.51
CA ARG A 93 8.09 -13.99 -5.52
C ARG A 93 8.74 -13.59 -6.84
N LEU A 94 8.69 -12.31 -7.20
CA LEU A 94 9.33 -11.77 -8.39
C LEU A 94 10.83 -11.45 -8.18
N GLY A 95 11.34 -11.60 -6.96
CA GLY A 95 12.72 -11.26 -6.59
C GLY A 95 13.07 -9.80 -6.84
N ARG A 96 12.12 -8.89 -6.57
CA ARG A 96 12.29 -7.45 -6.80
C ARG A 96 12.47 -6.73 -5.47
N THR A 97 13.48 -5.86 -5.41
CA THR A 97 13.60 -4.93 -4.29
C THR A 97 12.45 -3.94 -4.32
N ALA A 98 11.78 -3.74 -3.19
CA ALA A 98 10.64 -2.82 -3.08
C ALA A 98 10.54 -2.22 -1.68
N GLN A 99 10.04 -0.98 -1.62
CA GLN A 99 9.59 -0.38 -0.36
C GLN A 99 8.09 -0.13 -0.49
N ILE A 100 7.32 -0.67 0.46
CA ILE A 100 5.87 -0.70 0.43
C ILE A 100 5.40 -0.01 1.71
N LEU A 101 4.45 0.90 1.57
CA LEU A 101 3.80 1.49 2.74
C LEU A 101 2.56 0.64 3.00
N THR A 102 2.43 0.01 4.17
CA THR A 102 1.16 -0.62 4.55
C THR A 102 0.15 0.49 4.61
N VAL A 103 -0.80 0.42 3.70
CA VAL A 103 -1.90 1.35 3.62
C VAL A 103 -2.77 1.06 4.84
N LEU A 104 -2.61 1.83 5.92
CA LEU A 104 -3.76 2.09 6.79
C LEU A 104 -4.91 2.51 5.87
N PRO A 105 -6.14 1.97 6.04
CA PRO A 105 -7.27 2.23 5.14
C PRO A 105 -7.23 3.68 4.69
N PRO A 106 -7.13 3.96 3.39
CA PRO A 106 -6.84 5.32 2.94
C PRO A 106 -7.90 6.24 3.51
N GLN A 107 -7.57 7.17 4.41
CA GLN A 107 -8.60 8.05 4.97
C GLN A 107 -8.70 9.30 4.11
N PHE A 108 -9.87 9.89 4.07
CA PHE A 108 -10.13 11.13 3.36
C PHE A 108 -10.63 12.16 4.36
N GLN A 109 -9.87 13.22 4.55
CA GLN A 109 -10.32 14.35 5.34
C GLN A 109 -10.99 15.35 4.41
N LEU A 110 -12.30 15.51 4.60
CA LEU A 110 -13.13 16.47 3.91
C LEU A 110 -13.32 17.70 4.82
N GLY A 111 -12.73 18.83 4.45
CA GLY A 111 -13.01 20.11 5.08
C GLY A 111 -14.40 20.59 4.69
N THR A 112 -15.32 20.69 5.65
CA THR A 112 -16.70 21.19 5.52
C THR A 112 -16.86 22.52 6.25
N CYS A 113 -17.99 23.18 6.05
CA CYS A 113 -18.39 24.41 6.76
C CYS A 113 -18.58 24.21 8.27
N THR A 114 -18.74 22.98 8.75
CA THR A 114 -18.90 22.64 10.17
C THR A 114 -17.64 22.02 10.79
N GLY A 115 -16.56 21.83 10.01
CA GLY A 115 -15.32 21.22 10.47
C GLY A 115 -14.79 20.14 9.52
N ILE A 116 -13.87 19.31 9.99
CA ILE A 116 -13.26 18.24 9.20
C ILE A 116 -14.02 16.94 9.43
N VAL A 117 -14.41 16.28 8.36
CA VAL A 117 -15.04 14.95 8.38
C VAL A 117 -14.07 13.93 7.80
N THR A 118 -13.85 12.83 8.51
CA THR A 118 -13.02 11.71 8.04
C THR A 118 -13.88 10.66 7.36
N LEU A 119 -13.58 10.33 6.11
CA LEU A 119 -14.24 9.28 5.34
C LEU A 119 -13.25 8.14 5.11
N THR A 120 -13.63 6.92 5.48
CA THR A 120 -12.85 5.72 5.23
C THR A 120 -13.51 4.91 4.11
N PRO A 121 -12.92 4.84 2.91
CA PRO A 121 -13.45 4.16 1.72
C PRO A 121 -13.86 2.71 1.97
N ASP A 122 -13.12 1.98 2.80
CA ASP A 122 -13.43 0.58 3.11
C ASP A 122 -14.76 0.41 3.86
N HIS A 123 -15.33 1.49 4.40
CA HIS A 123 -16.67 1.49 4.98
C HIS A 123 -17.78 1.65 3.94
N TYR A 124 -17.42 1.83 2.66
CA TYR A 124 -18.38 2.00 1.57
C TYR A 124 -18.42 0.74 0.68
N PRO A 125 -19.61 0.26 0.33
CA PRO A 125 -19.76 -0.93 -0.51
C PRO A 125 -19.35 -0.68 -1.97
N ASN A 126 -19.31 0.58 -2.42
CA ASN A 126 -18.92 0.97 -3.77
C ASN A 126 -18.68 2.50 -3.88
N ALA A 127 -18.15 2.93 -5.03
CA ALA A 127 -17.94 4.34 -5.36
C ALA A 127 -19.21 5.21 -5.28
N GLY A 128 -20.37 4.67 -5.64
CA GLY A 128 -21.63 5.41 -5.63
C GLY A 128 -22.02 5.83 -4.21
N ALA A 129 -21.94 4.91 -3.25
CA ALA A 129 -22.22 5.19 -1.85
C ALA A 129 -21.26 6.24 -1.28
N PHE A 130 -19.97 6.15 -1.60
CA PHE A 130 -18.97 7.15 -1.20
C PHE A 130 -19.30 8.54 -1.76
N LEU A 131 -19.58 8.64 -3.07
CA LEU A 131 -19.89 9.92 -3.72
C LEU A 131 -21.20 10.53 -3.21
N GLN A 132 -22.20 9.71 -2.87
CA GLN A 132 -23.45 10.18 -2.27
C GLN A 132 -23.21 10.84 -0.92
N ASP A 133 -22.35 10.26 -0.07
CA ASP A 133 -22.03 10.86 1.22
C ASP A 133 -21.23 12.15 1.08
N VAL A 134 -20.26 12.20 0.16
CA VAL A 134 -19.55 13.45 -0.17
C VAL A 134 -20.54 14.52 -0.66
N ALA A 135 -21.50 14.15 -1.52
CA ALA A 135 -22.51 15.08 -2.02
C ALA A 135 -23.46 15.56 -0.91
N ARG A 136 -23.86 14.68 0.01
CA ARG A 136 -24.69 15.02 1.18
C ARG A 136 -23.98 15.99 2.10
N LEU A 137 -22.71 15.74 2.42
CA LEU A 137 -21.88 16.66 3.20
C LEU A 137 -21.72 18.00 2.49
N LYS A 138 -21.69 17.99 1.15
CA LYS A 138 -21.67 19.22 0.37
C LYS A 138 -22.94 20.05 0.47
N GLN A 139 -24.10 19.40 0.44
CA GLN A 139 -25.40 20.07 0.54
C GLN A 139 -25.63 20.74 1.90
N GLN A 140 -24.92 20.31 2.94
CA GLN A 140 -24.98 20.94 4.27
C GLN A 140 -24.27 22.29 4.32
N CYS A 141 -23.48 22.64 3.30
CA CYS A 141 -22.73 23.89 3.26
C CYS A 141 -23.36 24.95 2.35
N PRO A 142 -23.10 26.24 2.64
CA PRO A 142 -23.58 27.33 1.81
C PRO A 142 -23.16 27.18 0.33
N PRO A 143 -23.95 27.71 -0.61
CA PRO A 143 -23.56 27.79 -2.02
C PRO A 143 -22.19 28.46 -2.17
N GLY A 144 -21.31 27.90 -2.99
CA GLY A 144 -19.95 28.43 -3.21
C GLY A 144 -18.88 27.88 -2.27
N PHE A 145 -19.23 27.10 -1.23
CA PHE A 145 -18.25 26.46 -0.37
C PHE A 145 -17.41 25.43 -1.13
N ARG A 146 -16.08 25.55 -1.06
CA ARG A 146 -15.13 24.63 -1.69
C ARG A 146 -14.66 23.62 -0.67
N PHE A 147 -14.83 22.34 -0.95
CA PHE A 147 -14.26 21.29 -0.11
C PHE A 147 -12.77 21.20 -0.31
N LEU A 148 -12.05 21.09 0.80
CA LEU A 148 -10.68 20.60 0.80
C LEU A 148 -10.74 19.09 0.98
N LEU A 149 -10.18 18.34 0.05
CA LEU A 149 -10.02 16.89 0.19
C LEU A 149 -8.54 16.57 0.37
N LEU A 150 -8.21 15.94 1.49
CA LEU A 150 -6.87 15.45 1.79
C LEU A 150 -6.91 13.93 1.88
N GLY A 151 -6.03 13.28 1.13
CA GLY A 151 -5.77 11.86 1.33
C GLY A 151 -4.88 11.66 2.56
N LYS A 152 -5.13 10.58 3.28
CA LYS A 152 -4.33 10.12 4.40
C LYS A 152 -3.95 8.67 4.17
N SER A 153 -2.66 8.39 4.27
CA SER A 153 -2.13 7.03 4.38
C SER A 153 -1.54 6.92 5.78
N GLY A 154 -2.34 6.38 6.70
CA GLY A 154 -2.11 6.51 8.13
C GLY A 154 -2.12 7.97 8.58
N GLU A 155 -1.11 8.39 9.33
CA GLU A 155 -0.99 9.76 9.84
C GLU A 155 -0.55 10.78 8.76
N HIS A 156 -0.01 10.30 7.64
CA HIS A 156 0.60 11.15 6.62
C HIS A 156 -0.42 11.68 5.62
N THR A 157 -0.33 12.97 5.32
CA THR A 157 -1.10 13.59 4.23
C THR A 157 -0.47 13.26 2.88
N VAL A 158 -1.29 12.77 1.95
CA VAL A 158 -0.93 12.45 0.57
C VAL A 158 -1.92 13.12 -0.39
N PRO A 159 -1.56 13.32 -1.68
CA PRO A 159 -2.55 13.71 -2.68
C PRO A 159 -3.74 12.74 -2.66
N TRP A 160 -4.96 13.27 -2.61
CA TRP A 160 -6.16 12.46 -2.41
C TRP A 160 -6.35 11.43 -3.54
N GLU A 161 -5.93 11.76 -4.76
CA GLU A 161 -5.96 10.85 -5.91
C GLU A 161 -5.15 9.58 -5.64
N ARG A 162 -3.96 9.74 -5.04
CA ARG A 162 -3.07 8.62 -4.69
C ARG A 162 -3.69 7.69 -3.66
N ALA A 163 -4.48 8.23 -2.73
CA ALA A 163 -5.18 7.43 -1.73
C ALA A 163 -6.29 6.55 -2.35
N PHE A 164 -6.78 6.87 -3.55
CA PHE A 164 -7.75 6.04 -4.28
C PHE A 164 -7.12 4.99 -5.21
N GLU A 165 -5.84 5.12 -5.59
CA GLU A 165 -5.20 4.23 -6.57
C GLU A 165 -5.23 2.74 -6.18
N HIS A 166 -5.30 2.46 -4.88
CA HIS A 166 -5.31 1.09 -4.33
C HIS A 166 -6.72 0.49 -4.20
N LEU A 167 -7.78 1.28 -4.45
CA LEU A 167 -9.16 0.82 -4.35
C LEU A 167 -9.67 0.38 -5.71
N TYR A 168 -10.36 -0.76 -5.78
CA TYR A 168 -10.87 -1.31 -7.06
C TYR A 168 -11.82 -0.36 -7.80
N TRP A 169 -12.51 0.52 -7.06
CA TRP A 169 -13.41 1.56 -7.57
C TRP A 169 -12.79 2.97 -7.56
N GLY A 170 -11.52 3.09 -7.20
CA GLY A 170 -10.78 4.36 -7.11
C GLY A 170 -10.74 5.18 -8.41
N PRO A 171 -10.49 4.57 -9.59
CA PRO A 171 -10.48 5.31 -10.85
C PRO A 171 -11.80 6.05 -11.14
N ALA A 172 -12.95 5.48 -10.76
CA ALA A 172 -14.25 6.13 -10.93
C ALA A 172 -14.39 7.37 -10.05
N ILE A 173 -13.83 7.35 -8.83
CA ILE A 173 -13.84 8.50 -7.92
C ILE A 173 -12.93 9.60 -8.41
N ILE A 174 -11.72 9.26 -8.87
CA ILE A 174 -10.75 10.23 -9.39
C ILE A 174 -11.36 11.04 -10.54
N GLN A 175 -12.21 10.41 -11.35
CA GLN A 175 -12.94 11.09 -12.44
C GLN A 175 -14.16 11.89 -11.94
N ALA A 176 -14.94 11.36 -11.00
CA ALA A 176 -16.21 11.95 -10.57
C ALA A 176 -16.06 13.09 -9.55
N LEU A 177 -15.12 12.98 -8.62
CA LEU A 177 -14.98 13.90 -7.49
C LEU A 177 -14.61 15.34 -7.90
N PRO A 178 -13.75 15.57 -8.92
CA PRO A 178 -13.54 16.91 -9.47
C PRO A 178 -14.83 17.54 -10.03
N LEU A 179 -15.73 16.75 -10.62
CA LEU A 179 -17.01 17.25 -11.14
C LEU A 179 -17.94 17.69 -10.01
N LEU A 180 -17.96 16.97 -8.90
CA LEU A 180 -18.66 17.38 -7.68
C LEU A 180 -18.09 18.68 -7.11
N ASN A 181 -16.77 18.89 -7.19
CA ASN A 181 -16.14 20.10 -6.68
C ASN A 181 -16.29 21.32 -7.61
N ARG A 182 -16.55 21.11 -8.92
CA ARG A 182 -16.74 22.20 -9.90
C ARG A 182 -18.14 22.84 -9.92
N ARG A 183 -19.18 22.18 -9.40
CA ARG A 183 -20.58 22.66 -9.46
C ARG A 183 -20.91 23.84 -8.52
N ALA A 184 -20.13 24.91 -8.55
CA ALA A 184 -20.40 26.16 -7.82
C ALA A 184 -20.06 27.42 -8.62
N GLN A 185 -20.15 27.36 -9.95
CA GLN A 185 -20.16 28.54 -10.82
C GLN A 185 -21.18 28.31 -11.95
N GLY A 186 -22.32 28.99 -11.88
CA GLY A 186 -23.31 29.04 -12.98
C GLY A 186 -24.70 28.53 -12.63
N ASN A 187 -25.45 29.29 -11.83
CA ASN A 187 -26.57 30.14 -12.29
C ASN A 187 -27.17 30.88 -11.08
#